data_AF-A0A4R6ETH1-F1
#
_entry.id   AF-A0A4R6ETH1-F1
#
_cell.length_a   1.000
_cell.length_b   1.000
_cell.length_c   1.000
_cell.angle_alpha   90.00
_cell.angle_beta   90.00
_cell.angle_gamma   90.00
#
_symmetry.space_group_name_H-M   'P 1'
#
loop_
_entity.id
_entity.type
_entity.pdbx_description
1 polymer ?
#
loop_
_entity_poly.entity_id
_entity_poly.type
_entity_poly.pdbx_seq_one_letter_code
_entity_poly.pdbx_strand_id
1 'polypeptide(L)'
;MAFQDKLRALMFGIPAGVPSQNLDGETVLLLKDVPLELESALRGWLWSQPALVCEDSSSYALRVDAADRMAIPWDVWEHYLSWVQDMLAEVLKF
;
A
#
# COMPACT_ATOMS: atom_id res chain seq x y z
N MET A 1 13.05 -5.97 -15.34
CA MET A 1 13.17 -5.11 -14.14
C MET A 1 13.26 -3.64 -14.50
N ALA A 2 14.37 -3.13 -15.04
CA ALA A 2 14.56 -1.68 -15.24
C ALA A 2 13.49 -0.91 -16.04
N PHE A 3 12.72 -1.53 -16.94
CA PHE A 3 11.65 -0.86 -17.67
C PHE A 3 10.37 -0.69 -16.85
N GLN A 4 10.00 -1.71 -16.05
CA GLN A 4 8.82 -1.64 -15.17
C GLN A 4 9.05 -0.63 -14.04
N ASP A 5 10.26 -0.59 -13.48
CA ASP A 5 10.64 0.38 -12.44
C ASP A 5 10.63 1.81 -12.98
N LYS A 6 11.10 2.01 -14.23
CA LYS A 6 11.03 3.31 -14.92
C LYS A 6 9.61 3.72 -15.26
N LEU A 7 8.73 2.79 -15.63
CA LEU A 7 7.33 3.08 -15.93
C LEU A 7 6.56 3.46 -14.66
N ARG A 8 6.82 2.75 -13.56
CA ARG A 8 6.38 3.12 -12.21
C ARG A 8 6.84 4.56 -11.90
N ALA A 9 8.15 4.83 -11.95
CA ALA A 9 8.73 6.16 -11.71
C ALA A 9 8.20 7.30 -12.62
N LEU A 10 7.89 7.02 -13.90
CA LEU A 10 7.40 8.00 -14.87
C LEU A 10 5.89 8.26 -14.77
N MET A 11 5.12 7.33 -14.20
CA MET A 11 3.70 7.53 -13.89
C MET A 11 3.47 8.13 -12.50
N PHE A 12 4.51 8.29 -11.67
CA PHE A 12 4.43 8.93 -10.33
C PHE A 12 4.53 10.45 -10.35
N GLY A 13 3.97 11.06 -11.39
CA GLY A 13 3.19 12.27 -11.15
C GLY A 13 1.81 11.82 -10.66
N ILE A 14 1.29 12.44 -9.62
CA ILE A 14 -0.04 12.19 -9.06
C ILE A 14 -1.25 12.29 -10.06
N PRO A 15 -1.19 12.76 -11.34
CA PRO A 15 -2.41 12.91 -12.15
C PRO A 15 -3.29 11.68 -12.37
N ALA A 16 -2.74 10.45 -12.37
CA ALA A 16 -3.51 9.22 -12.59
C ALA A 16 -3.95 8.50 -11.31
N GLY A 17 -3.49 8.97 -10.14
CA GLY A 17 -3.75 8.34 -8.84
C GLY A 17 -3.02 7.01 -8.63
N VAL A 18 -3.35 6.33 -7.52
CA VAL A 18 -2.87 4.98 -7.20
C VAL A 18 -3.87 3.96 -7.76
N PRO A 19 -3.43 2.97 -8.55
CA PRO A 19 -4.34 2.01 -9.17
C PRO A 19 -4.99 1.10 -8.11
N SER A 20 -6.30 0.91 -8.21
CA SER A 20 -7.05 -0.08 -7.43
C SER A 20 -7.56 -1.20 -8.33
N GLN A 21 -7.78 -2.38 -7.74
CA GLN A 21 -8.33 -3.55 -8.41
C GLN A 21 -9.49 -4.10 -7.59
N ASN A 22 -10.45 -4.74 -8.26
CA ASN A 22 -11.48 -5.50 -7.57
C ASN A 22 -11.01 -6.95 -7.43
N LEU A 23 -10.95 -7.45 -6.20
CA LEU A 23 -10.61 -8.83 -5.88
C LEU A 23 -11.74 -9.39 -5.01
N ASP A 24 -12.46 -10.38 -5.53
CA ASP A 24 -13.59 -11.03 -4.84
C ASP A 24 -14.63 -10.06 -4.25
N GLY A 25 -14.89 -8.94 -4.94
CA GLY A 25 -15.82 -7.90 -4.50
C GLY A 25 -15.22 -6.83 -3.57
N GLU A 26 -13.96 -6.98 -3.16
CA GLU A 26 -13.21 -6.02 -2.34
C GLU A 26 -12.32 -5.14 -3.23
N THR A 27 -12.25 -3.84 -2.94
CA THR A 27 -11.30 -2.94 -3.59
C THR A 27 -9.94 -3.09 -2.92
N VAL A 28 -8.91 -3.45 -3.67
CA VAL A 28 -7.57 -3.71 -3.17
C VAL A 28 -6.49 -2.94 -3.95
N LEU A 29 -5.36 -2.71 -3.29
CA LEU A 29 -4.12 -2.24 -3.88
C LEU A 29 -3.11 -3.39 -3.89
N LEU A 30 -2.65 -3.80 -5.08
CA LEU A 30 -1.55 -4.75 -5.18
C LEU A 30 -0.25 -4.09 -4.68
N LEU A 31 0.52 -4.80 -3.86
CA LEU A 31 1.75 -4.24 -3.26
C LEU A 31 2.79 -3.83 -4.32
N LYS A 32 2.82 -4.51 -5.48
CA LYS A 32 3.69 -4.16 -6.61
C LYS A 32 3.31 -2.84 -7.30
N ASP A 33 2.09 -2.37 -7.12
CA ASP A 33 1.54 -1.19 -7.77
C ASP A 33 1.57 0.05 -6.84
N VAL A 34 2.03 -0.12 -5.60
CA VAL A 34 2.30 0.96 -4.63
C VAL A 34 3.32 1.94 -5.23
N PRO A 35 3.18 3.25 -5.01
CA PRO A 35 4.21 4.23 -5.36
C PRO A 35 5.60 3.85 -4.82
N LEU A 36 6.63 3.94 -5.67
CA LEU A 36 7.99 3.51 -5.30
C LEU A 36 8.50 4.24 -4.06
N GLU A 37 8.14 5.51 -3.92
CA GLU A 37 8.49 6.39 -2.81
C GLU A 37 7.89 5.90 -1.48
N LEU A 38 6.76 5.19 -1.54
CA LEU A 38 6.02 4.71 -0.36
C LEU A 38 6.22 3.22 -0.11
N GLU A 39 6.78 2.46 -1.05
CA GLU A 39 6.90 0.99 -0.95
C GLU A 39 7.65 0.55 0.31
N SER A 40 8.82 1.15 0.59
CA SER A 40 9.60 0.80 1.78
C SER A 40 8.93 1.24 3.08
N ALA A 41 8.27 2.39 3.09
CA ALA A 41 7.62 2.92 4.28
C ALA A 41 6.34 2.16 4.61
N LEU A 42 5.52 1.82 3.60
CA LEU A 42 4.36 0.94 3.74
C LEU A 42 4.78 -0.42 4.28
N ARG A 43 5.88 -0.98 3.76
CA ARG A 43 6.44 -2.24 4.26
C ARG A 43 6.76 -2.14 5.76
N GLY A 44 7.53 -1.14 6.16
CA GLY A 44 7.86 -0.92 7.57
C GLY A 44 6.62 -0.75 8.45
N TRP A 45 5.63 0.01 7.98
CA TRP A 45 4.38 0.23 8.68
C TRP A 45 3.57 -1.06 8.86
N LEU A 46 3.40 -1.87 7.81
CA LEU A 46 2.70 -3.17 7.91
C LEU A 46 3.38 -4.10 8.91
N TRP A 47 4.72 -4.18 8.90
CA TRP A 47 5.48 -4.96 9.88
C TRP A 47 5.32 -4.45 11.31
N SER A 48 5.07 -3.15 11.50
CA SER A 48 4.78 -2.56 12.81
C SER A 48 3.35 -2.82 13.30
N GLN A 49 2.50 -3.42 12.46
CA GLN A 49 1.09 -3.73 12.74
C GLN A 49 0.83 -5.25 12.68
N PRO A 50 1.25 -6.03 13.71
CA PRO A 50 1.13 -7.49 13.69
C PRO A 50 -0.28 -8.02 13.41
N ALA A 51 -1.32 -7.29 13.85
CA ALA A 51 -2.71 -7.66 13.61
C ALA A 51 -3.10 -7.64 12.12
N LEU A 52 -2.45 -6.83 11.29
CA LEU A 52 -2.75 -6.74 9.86
C LEU A 52 -2.07 -7.85 9.04
N VAL A 53 -0.99 -8.44 9.56
CA VAL A 53 -0.16 -9.41 8.83
C VAL A 53 -0.24 -10.83 9.37
N CYS A 54 -0.90 -11.05 10.51
CA CYS A 54 -1.09 -12.37 11.11
C CYS A 54 -2.42 -12.98 10.65
N GLU A 55 -2.39 -14.15 10.00
CA GLU A 55 -3.57 -14.85 9.45
C GLU A 55 -4.63 -15.18 10.51
N ASP A 56 -4.20 -15.45 11.75
CA ASP A 56 -5.10 -15.75 12.87
C ASP A 56 -5.79 -14.50 13.44
N SER A 57 -5.46 -13.30 12.96
CA SER A 57 -6.08 -12.06 13.42
C SER A 57 -7.41 -11.80 12.72
N SER A 58 -8.39 -11.31 13.48
CA SER A 58 -9.64 -10.78 12.94
C SER A 58 -9.45 -9.58 12.01
N SER A 59 -8.29 -8.93 12.07
CA SER A 59 -7.94 -7.75 11.27
C SER A 59 -6.96 -8.08 10.14
N TYR A 60 -6.77 -9.36 9.80
CA TYR A 60 -5.84 -9.77 8.76
C TYR A 60 -6.15 -9.11 7.41
N ALA A 61 -5.17 -8.39 6.89
CA ALA A 61 -5.33 -7.48 5.77
C ALA A 61 -4.62 -7.94 4.50
N LEU A 62 -3.84 -9.02 4.52
CA LEU A 62 -3.23 -9.47 3.27
C LEU A 62 -4.25 -10.22 2.43
N ARG A 63 -4.27 -9.93 1.13
CA ARG A 63 -4.99 -10.70 0.11
C ARG A 63 -3.98 -11.22 -0.89
N VAL A 64 -4.31 -12.34 -1.52
CA VAL A 64 -3.50 -12.93 -2.58
C VAL A 64 -4.42 -13.15 -3.77
N ASP A 65 -4.03 -12.63 -4.93
CA ASP A 65 -4.81 -12.84 -6.15
C ASP A 65 -4.50 -14.19 -6.82
N ALA A 66 -5.22 -14.51 -7.90
CA ALA A 66 -5.04 -15.76 -8.63
C ALA A 66 -3.64 -15.94 -9.25
N ALA A 67 -2.83 -14.88 -9.31
CA ALA A 67 -1.45 -14.90 -9.80
C ALA A 67 -0.42 -14.90 -8.65
N ASP A 68 -0.85 -15.21 -7.43
CA ASP A 68 -0.03 -15.25 -6.21
C ASP A 68 0.60 -13.87 -5.86
N ARG A 69 -0.08 -12.78 -6.24
CA ARG A 69 0.39 -11.42 -5.96
C ARG A 69 -0.31 -10.90 -4.70
N MET A 70 0.49 -10.38 -3.78
CA MET A 70 0.01 -9.80 -2.54
C MET A 70 -0.67 -8.45 -2.77
N ALA A 71 -1.76 -8.23 -2.06
CA ALA A 71 -2.53 -7.00 -2.03
C ALA A 71 -2.94 -6.64 -0.60
N ILE A 72 -3.30 -5.38 -0.41
CA ILE A 72 -3.98 -4.91 0.80
C ILE A 72 -5.34 -4.31 0.41
N PRO A 73 -6.38 -4.45 1.23
CA PRO A 73 -7.62 -3.70 1.14
C PRO A 73 -7.37 -2.20 1.06
N TRP A 74 -8.27 -1.51 0.35
CA TRP A 74 -8.13 -0.07 0.12
C TRP A 74 -8.22 0.76 1.41
N ASP A 75 -9.03 0.36 2.38
CA ASP A 75 -9.14 1.00 3.69
C ASP A 75 -7.83 0.91 4.49
N VAL A 76 -7.09 -0.20 4.36
CA VAL A 76 -5.75 -0.37 4.96
C VAL A 76 -4.75 0.58 4.32
N TRP A 77 -4.83 0.77 3.00
CA TRP A 77 -4.03 1.77 2.29
C TRP A 77 -4.36 3.20 2.75
N GLU A 78 -5.63 3.55 2.93
CA GLU A 78 -6.06 4.87 3.44
C GLU A 78 -5.60 5.11 4.88
N HIS A 79 -5.61 4.06 5.72
CA HIS A 79 -5.08 4.13 7.07
C HIS A 79 -3.58 4.39 7.07
N TYR A 80 -2.82 3.72 6.19
CA TYR A 80 -1.40 4.01 6.00
C TYR A 80 -1.18 5.48 5.58
N LEU A 81 -1.95 6.00 4.61
CA LEU A 81 -1.82 7.39 4.19
C LEU A 81 -2.15 8.39 5.31
N SER A 82 -3.14 8.09 6.13
CA SER A 82 -3.47 8.90 7.31
C SER A 82 -2.30 8.93 8.29
N TRP A 83 -1.70 7.76 8.57
CA TRP A 83 -0.51 7.67 9.42
C TRP A 83 0.68 8.47 8.86
N VAL A 84 0.93 8.43 7.54
CA VAL A 84 1.98 9.24 6.91
C VAL A 84 1.70 10.73 7.09
N GLN A 85 0.45 11.16 6.89
CA GLN A 85 0.05 12.56 7.06
C GLN A 85 0.26 13.03 8.49
N ASP A 86 -0.13 12.23 9.48
CA ASP A 86 0.04 12.55 10.89
C ASP A 86 1.53 12.67 11.27
N MET A 87 2.35 11.70 10.84
CA MET A 87 3.79 11.72 11.09
C MET A 87 4.46 12.95 10.46
N LEU A 88 4.13 13.28 9.20
CA LEU A 88 4.66 14.47 8.54
C LEU A 88 4.17 15.75 9.21
N ALA A 89 2.91 15.80 9.64
CA ALA A 89 2.36 16.96 10.35
C ALA A 89 3.04 17.16 11.71
N GLU A 90 3.45 16.10 12.40
CA GLU A 90 4.23 16.21 13.63
C GLU A 90 5.64 16.75 13.37
N VAL A 91 6.31 16.27 12.33
CA VAL A 91 7.69 16.68 11.99
C VAL A 91 7.75 18.10 11.42
N LEU A 92 6.71 18.55 10.72
CA LEU A 92 6.65 19.87 10.05
C LEU A 92 6.08 20.99 10.93
N LYS A 93 5.61 20.68 12.14
CA LYS A 93 5.28 21.71 13.15
C LYS A 93 6.59 22.34 13.64
N PHE A 94 6.87 23.56 13.17
CA PHE A 94 7.87 24.46 13.76
C PHE A 94 7.45 24.93 15.15
#